data_AF-A0A8E2ARE0-F1
#
_entry.id   AF-A0A8E2ARE0-F1
#
_cell.length_a   1.000
_cell.length_b   1.000
_cell.length_c   1.000
_cell.angle_alpha   90.00
_cell.angle_beta   90.00
_cell.angle_gamma   90.00
#
_symmetry.space_group_name_H-M   'P 1'
#
loop_
_entity.id
_entity.type
_entity.pdbx_description
1 polymer ?
#
loop_
_entity_poly.entity_id
_entity_poly.type
_entity_poly.pdbx_seq_one_letter_code
_entity_poly.pdbx_strand_id
1 'polypeptide(L)'
;MLAPTRFNARALASRLRSIEARRAISVQSLLHGSPEAQAEGDVQVQHHSQLIARGKYVHGFEVHHVQPYAIDKYKKAAEKYYTTIKDDPDLHVKLSGSWEAVVGEQDTFFHILEYENYSGYDKTTKKIRNSDHIKAYYDMIPHLRSRSSQLCQEFAFMPTAPPHSEGGIFELRSYQLNPGTLLQWEQTWRKGIDARRNMVAPVGAWFSQVGRLHQVHHMWQYPDLQTRKEMREKAWKLEGWSETVSKTAEFSKFMDSIILVPLPYSPLK
;
A
#
# COMPACT_ATOMS: atom_id res chain seq x y z
N MET A 1 70.43 52.94 -18.76
CA MET A 1 70.19 52.27 -20.07
C MET A 1 71.08 51.04 -20.11
N LEU A 2 70.55 49.92 -20.65
CA LEU A 2 71.15 48.58 -20.82
C LEU A 2 70.80 47.53 -19.75
N ALA A 3 70.39 46.37 -20.29
CA ALA A 3 69.82 45.15 -19.70
C ALA A 3 70.93 44.13 -19.30
N PRO A 4 70.64 42.82 -19.22
CA PRO A 4 69.89 42.08 -18.21
C PRO A 4 70.79 41.09 -17.42
N THR A 5 70.37 40.70 -16.22
CA THR A 5 71.03 39.68 -15.39
C THR A 5 70.70 38.25 -15.85
N ARG A 6 71.74 37.50 -16.26
CA ARG A 6 71.72 36.03 -16.35
C ARG A 6 71.81 35.44 -14.93
N PHE A 7 70.99 34.45 -14.59
CA PHE A 7 71.25 33.61 -13.43
C PHE A 7 71.29 32.11 -13.76
N ASN A 8 72.37 31.53 -13.23
CA ASN A 8 72.97 30.22 -13.41
C ASN A 8 72.09 29.03 -13.04
N ALA A 9 72.03 28.04 -13.94
CA ALA A 9 71.39 26.75 -13.76
C ALA A 9 72.27 25.76 -12.98
N ARG A 10 72.39 25.90 -11.65
CA ARG A 10 73.04 24.85 -10.84
C ARG A 10 72.58 24.68 -9.39
N ALA A 11 71.51 25.33 -8.96
CA ALA A 11 71.01 25.24 -7.57
C ALA A 11 69.63 24.57 -7.41
N LEU A 12 69.15 23.81 -8.40
CA LEU A 12 67.86 23.10 -8.33
C LEU A 12 67.97 21.56 -8.35
N ALA A 13 69.17 21.01 -8.15
CA ALA A 13 69.40 19.56 -8.25
C ALA A 13 69.40 18.81 -6.89
N SER A 14 69.23 19.48 -5.75
CA SER A 14 69.27 18.82 -4.42
C SER A 14 67.94 18.75 -3.67
N ARG A 15 66.81 19.17 -4.27
CA ARG A 15 65.47 19.08 -3.65
C ARG A 15 64.53 18.05 -4.29
N LEU A 16 65.05 17.13 -5.11
CA LEU A 16 64.26 16.09 -5.79
C LEU A 16 64.44 14.68 -5.21
N ARG A 17 64.81 14.55 -3.93
CA ARG A 17 64.89 13.24 -3.25
C ARG A 17 64.36 13.33 -1.82
N SER A 18 63.04 13.44 -1.66
CA SER A 18 62.34 13.00 -0.42
C SER A 18 60.80 12.98 -0.51
N ILE A 19 60.20 13.00 -1.72
CA ILE A 19 58.74 12.85 -1.86
C ILE A 19 58.44 11.52 -2.55
N GLU A 20 58.83 10.43 -1.90
CA GLU A 20 58.30 9.09 -2.18
C GLU A 20 57.73 8.54 -0.89
N ALA A 21 56.40 8.43 -0.86
CA ALA A 21 55.52 7.59 -0.03
C ALA A 21 54.25 8.34 0.41
N ARG A 22 53.54 8.98 -0.53
CA ARG A 22 52.10 9.19 -0.35
C ARG A 22 51.40 7.97 -0.94
N ARG A 23 50.96 7.04 -0.09
CA ARG A 23 49.95 6.05 -0.48
C ARG A 23 48.74 6.84 -0.99
N ALA A 24 48.49 6.76 -2.30
CA ALA A 24 47.23 7.22 -2.86
C ALA A 24 46.13 6.34 -2.23
N ILE A 25 45.35 6.92 -1.31
CA ILE A 25 44.11 6.31 -0.86
C ILE A 25 43.19 6.36 -2.08
N SER A 26 42.95 5.20 -2.70
CA SER A 26 42.04 5.08 -3.82
C SER A 26 40.65 5.52 -3.35
N VAL A 27 40.14 6.59 -3.93
CA VAL A 27 38.80 7.13 -3.63
C VAL A 27 37.70 6.12 -3.97
N GLN A 28 38.00 5.06 -4.74
CA GLN A 28 37.07 3.96 -5.01
C GLN A 28 36.75 3.12 -3.76
N SER A 29 37.64 3.01 -2.76
CA SER A 29 37.34 2.25 -1.54
C SER A 29 36.57 3.05 -0.48
N LEU A 30 36.35 4.34 -0.71
CA LEU A 30 35.53 5.21 0.16
C LEU A 30 34.07 5.31 -0.32
N LEU A 31 33.79 4.89 -1.55
CA LEU A 31 32.43 4.91 -2.15
C LEU A 31 31.71 3.57 -2.04
N HIS A 32 32.43 2.50 -1.78
CA HIS A 32 31.89 1.16 -1.57
C HIS A 32 32.10 0.81 -0.10
N GLY A 33 31.01 0.78 0.68
CA GLY A 33 31.05 0.38 2.09
C GLY A 33 31.73 -0.97 2.29
N SER A 34 32.08 -1.30 3.54
CA SER A 34 32.73 -2.59 3.85
C SER A 34 31.89 -3.77 3.32
N PRO A 35 32.49 -4.95 3.08
CA PRO A 35 31.72 -6.13 2.67
C PRO A 35 30.57 -6.45 3.63
N GLU A 36 30.71 -6.15 4.94
CA GLU A 36 29.62 -6.26 5.90
C GLU A 36 28.54 -5.18 5.69
N ALA A 37 28.91 -3.93 5.39
CA ALA A 37 27.97 -2.85 5.08
C ALA A 37 27.30 -3.02 3.70
N GLN A 38 27.96 -3.68 2.75
CA GLN A 38 27.38 -4.11 1.48
C GLN A 38 26.47 -5.32 1.67
N ALA A 39 26.79 -6.26 2.55
CA ALA A 39 25.89 -7.37 2.88
C ALA A 39 24.68 -6.90 3.68
N GLU A 40 24.85 -6.00 4.67
CA GLU A 40 23.74 -5.34 5.37
C GLU A 40 22.95 -4.42 4.42
N GLY A 41 23.64 -3.72 3.52
CA GLY A 41 23.06 -2.89 2.47
C GLY A 41 22.27 -3.71 1.45
N ASP A 42 22.77 -4.86 0.99
CA ASP A 42 22.13 -5.76 0.03
C ASP A 42 20.97 -6.53 0.68
N VAL A 43 21.06 -6.83 1.98
CA VAL A 43 19.93 -7.33 2.79
C VAL A 43 18.88 -6.22 3.00
N GLN A 44 19.29 -4.96 3.20
CA GLN A 44 18.40 -3.78 3.24
C GLN A 44 17.81 -3.44 1.86
N VAL A 45 18.50 -3.77 0.76
CA VAL A 45 18.11 -3.50 -0.62
C VAL A 45 17.29 -4.66 -1.22
N GLN A 46 16.92 -5.67 -0.42
CA GLN A 46 15.68 -6.37 -0.73
C GLN A 46 14.54 -5.36 -0.67
N HIS A 47 13.95 -5.09 -1.84
CA HIS A 47 12.88 -4.12 -1.99
C HIS A 47 11.85 -4.36 -0.87
N HIS A 48 11.69 -3.42 0.06
CA HIS A 48 10.98 -3.66 1.33
C HIS A 48 9.58 -4.29 1.16
N SER A 49 8.94 -4.05 0.01
CA SER A 49 7.69 -4.70 -0.37
C SER A 49 7.79 -6.21 -0.55
N GLN A 50 8.88 -6.76 -1.10
CA GLN A 50 9.06 -8.21 -1.29
C GLN A 50 9.15 -8.99 0.03
N LEU A 51 9.68 -8.36 1.09
CA LEU A 51 9.79 -8.97 2.42
C LEU A 51 8.43 -9.19 3.10
N ILE A 52 7.47 -8.30 2.83
CA ILE A 52 6.19 -8.26 3.54
C ILE A 52 4.98 -8.61 2.68
N ALA A 53 5.11 -8.55 1.34
CA ALA A 53 4.06 -8.91 0.40
C ALA A 53 3.90 -10.42 0.30
N ARG A 54 2.66 -10.88 0.06
CA ARG A 54 2.44 -12.26 -0.39
C ARG A 54 2.92 -12.50 -1.84
N GLY A 55 2.98 -11.43 -2.65
CA GLY A 55 3.51 -11.48 -4.02
C GLY A 55 2.63 -12.17 -5.07
N LYS A 56 1.37 -12.51 -4.74
CA LYS A 56 0.49 -13.28 -5.64
C LYS A 56 -0.38 -12.40 -6.56
N TYR A 57 -1.01 -11.38 -6.00
CA TYR A 57 -1.97 -10.51 -6.69
C TYR A 57 -1.66 -9.04 -6.44
N VAL A 58 -2.13 -8.19 -7.36
CA VAL A 58 -2.23 -6.75 -7.15
C VAL A 58 -3.70 -6.43 -6.90
N HIS A 59 -3.97 -5.66 -5.85
CA HIS A 59 -5.32 -5.23 -5.49
C HIS A 59 -5.55 -3.79 -5.94
N GLY A 60 -6.53 -3.57 -6.81
CA GLY A 60 -7.02 -2.24 -7.16
C GLY A 60 -8.05 -1.77 -6.14
N PHE A 61 -7.68 -0.78 -5.32
CA PHE A 61 -8.57 -0.06 -4.43
C PHE A 61 -9.17 1.12 -5.19
N GLU A 62 -10.44 1.03 -5.56
CA GLU A 62 -11.18 2.09 -6.20
C GLU A 62 -12.10 2.75 -5.18
N VAL A 63 -12.02 4.07 -5.07
CA VAL A 63 -12.86 4.88 -4.19
C VAL A 63 -13.66 5.85 -5.04
N HIS A 64 -14.98 5.81 -4.90
CA HIS A 64 -15.92 6.61 -5.67
C HIS A 64 -16.70 7.52 -4.72
N HIS A 65 -16.51 8.83 -4.85
CA HIS A 65 -17.34 9.83 -4.18
C HIS A 65 -18.49 10.20 -5.10
N VAL A 66 -19.71 9.95 -4.65
CA VAL A 66 -20.92 10.05 -5.46
C VAL A 66 -21.66 11.32 -5.12
N GLN A 67 -22.38 11.88 -6.09
CA GLN A 67 -23.29 12.99 -5.82
C GLN A 67 -24.44 12.48 -4.94
N PRO A 68 -24.76 13.13 -3.79
CA PRO A 68 -25.74 12.58 -2.84
C PRO A 68 -27.11 12.28 -3.48
N TYR A 69 -27.57 13.13 -4.40
CA TYR A 69 -28.84 12.97 -5.10
C TYR A 69 -28.84 11.87 -6.19
N ALA A 70 -27.68 11.28 -6.49
CA ALA A 70 -27.50 10.30 -7.56
C ALA A 70 -27.18 8.89 -7.05
N ILE A 71 -27.16 8.65 -5.73
CA ILE A 71 -26.74 7.37 -5.12
C ILE A 71 -27.44 6.16 -5.76
N ASP A 72 -28.76 6.17 -5.90
CA ASP A 72 -29.48 5.01 -6.44
C ASP A 72 -29.18 4.75 -7.92
N LYS A 73 -28.97 5.82 -8.69
CA LYS A 73 -28.57 5.71 -10.11
C LYS A 73 -27.15 5.19 -10.22
N TYR A 74 -26.25 5.69 -9.38
CA TYR A 74 -24.89 5.22 -9.28
C TYR A 74 -24.82 3.74 -8.91
N LYS A 75 -25.52 3.28 -7.86
CA LYS A 75 -25.51 1.88 -7.42
C LYS A 75 -25.88 0.92 -8.55
N LYS A 76 -26.91 1.25 -9.34
CA LYS A 76 -27.33 0.46 -10.52
C LYS A 76 -26.26 0.45 -11.61
N ALA A 77 -25.65 1.59 -11.91
CA ALA A 77 -24.60 1.68 -12.92
C ALA A 77 -23.32 0.94 -12.48
N ALA A 78 -22.93 1.07 -11.21
CA ALA A 78 -21.78 0.41 -10.62
C ALA A 78 -21.98 -1.11 -10.56
N GLU A 79 -23.17 -1.58 -10.17
CA GLU A 79 -23.54 -3.00 -10.22
C GLU A 79 -23.32 -3.56 -11.63
N LYS A 80 -23.89 -2.93 -12.65
CA LYS A 80 -23.71 -3.31 -14.05
C LYS A 80 -22.23 -3.37 -14.44
N TYR A 81 -21.44 -2.36 -14.09
CA TYR A 81 -20.01 -2.31 -14.42
C TYR A 81 -19.21 -3.45 -13.76
N TYR A 82 -19.31 -3.60 -12.44
CA TYR A 82 -18.50 -4.57 -11.70
C TYR A 82 -18.95 -6.01 -11.92
N THR A 83 -20.25 -6.27 -12.13
CA THR A 83 -20.75 -7.59 -12.52
C THR A 83 -20.26 -7.99 -13.91
N THR A 84 -20.36 -7.09 -14.90
CA THR A 84 -19.84 -7.37 -16.26
C THR A 84 -18.35 -7.72 -16.23
N ILE A 85 -17.55 -7.02 -15.42
CA ILE A 85 -16.10 -7.28 -15.32
C ILE A 85 -15.80 -8.60 -14.62
N LYS A 86 -16.44 -8.87 -13.48
CA LYS A 86 -16.14 -10.09 -12.69
C LYS A 86 -16.64 -11.36 -13.38
N ASP A 87 -17.66 -11.25 -14.21
CA ASP A 87 -18.32 -12.38 -14.88
C ASP A 87 -17.72 -12.67 -16.28
N ASP A 88 -16.88 -11.79 -16.83
CA ASP A 88 -16.11 -12.07 -18.05
C ASP A 88 -14.84 -12.89 -17.69
N PRO A 89 -14.78 -14.19 -18.02
CA PRO A 89 -13.65 -15.05 -17.67
C PRO A 89 -12.35 -14.62 -18.37
N ASP A 90 -12.43 -13.92 -19.50
CA ASP A 90 -11.25 -13.49 -20.24
C ASP A 90 -10.53 -12.29 -19.58
N LEU A 91 -11.21 -11.58 -18.66
CA LEU A 91 -10.59 -10.48 -17.92
C LEU A 91 -9.73 -11.00 -16.77
N HIS A 92 -9.95 -12.23 -16.29
CA HIS A 92 -9.24 -12.81 -15.15
C HIS A 92 -9.24 -11.91 -13.90
N VAL A 93 -10.28 -11.09 -13.73
CA VAL A 93 -10.45 -10.19 -12.59
C VAL A 93 -11.32 -10.85 -11.55
N LYS A 94 -10.95 -10.68 -10.28
CA LYS A 94 -11.85 -10.99 -9.16
C LYS A 94 -12.30 -9.72 -8.49
N LEU A 95 -13.58 -9.63 -8.17
CA LEU A 95 -14.08 -8.63 -7.24
C LEU A 95 -13.89 -9.20 -5.83
N SER A 96 -13.03 -8.61 -5.00
CA SER A 96 -12.92 -9.00 -3.58
C SER A 96 -14.12 -8.48 -2.78
N GLY A 97 -14.66 -7.33 -3.17
CA GLY A 97 -15.91 -6.81 -2.61
C GLY A 97 -16.23 -5.39 -3.06
N SER A 98 -17.44 -4.96 -2.72
CA SER A 98 -17.97 -3.63 -2.99
C SER A 98 -18.79 -3.16 -1.80
N TRP A 99 -18.49 -1.97 -1.28
CA TRP A 99 -19.11 -1.47 -0.06
C TRP A 99 -19.53 -0.01 -0.18
N GLU A 100 -20.53 0.34 0.62
CA GLU A 100 -20.98 1.72 0.83
C GLU A 100 -20.60 2.16 2.24
N ALA A 101 -20.07 3.37 2.38
CA ALA A 101 -19.80 3.97 3.68
C ALA A 101 -21.09 4.49 4.34
N VAL A 102 -21.33 4.03 5.57
CA VAL A 102 -22.49 4.43 6.39
C VAL A 102 -22.12 5.31 7.57
N VAL A 103 -20.88 5.21 8.07
CA VAL A 103 -20.31 6.10 9.10
C VAL A 103 -18.89 6.52 8.69
N GLY A 104 -18.60 7.81 8.72
CA GLY A 104 -17.37 8.41 8.22
C GLY A 104 -17.64 9.28 6.99
N GLU A 105 -16.89 9.07 5.91
CA GLU A 105 -17.12 9.79 4.65
C GLU A 105 -18.33 9.19 3.91
N GLN A 106 -19.52 9.74 4.14
CA GLN A 106 -20.76 9.30 3.48
C GLN A 106 -20.73 9.60 1.97
N ASP A 107 -21.70 9.04 1.24
CA ASP A 107 -21.78 9.11 -0.23
C ASP A 107 -20.53 8.54 -0.94
N THR A 108 -19.82 7.64 -0.26
CA THR A 108 -18.54 7.07 -0.72
C THR A 108 -18.63 5.56 -0.83
N PHE A 109 -18.12 5.04 -1.93
CA PHE A 109 -18.14 3.63 -2.26
C PHE A 109 -16.72 3.11 -2.47
N PHE A 110 -16.46 1.91 -1.96
CA PHE A 110 -15.17 1.24 -2.01
C PHE A 110 -15.31 -0.04 -2.82
N HIS A 111 -14.46 -0.23 -3.82
CA HIS A 111 -14.41 -1.46 -4.61
C HIS A 111 -12.98 -1.97 -4.60
N ILE A 112 -12.80 -3.25 -4.27
CA ILE A 112 -11.50 -3.90 -4.26
C ILE A 112 -11.51 -5.01 -5.30
N LEU A 113 -10.63 -4.90 -6.30
CA LEU A 113 -10.47 -5.88 -7.37
C LEU A 113 -9.09 -6.53 -7.29
N GLU A 114 -8.99 -7.80 -7.67
CA GLU A 114 -7.73 -8.55 -7.75
C GLU A 114 -7.36 -8.76 -9.22
N TYR A 115 -6.10 -8.47 -9.53
CA TYR A 115 -5.50 -8.66 -10.84
C TYR A 115 -4.31 -9.62 -10.74
N GLU A 116 -4.10 -10.39 -11.80
CA GLU A 116 -2.88 -11.17 -11.99
C GLU A 116 -1.69 -10.24 -12.21
N ASN A 117 -1.05 -9.80 -11.12
CA ASN A 117 0.07 -8.85 -11.12
C ASN A 117 -0.21 -7.54 -11.89
N TYR A 118 0.82 -6.73 -12.10
CA TYR A 118 0.70 -5.46 -12.84
C TYR A 118 0.40 -5.66 -14.32
N SER A 119 0.92 -6.72 -14.96
CA SER A 119 0.63 -6.99 -16.37
C SER A 119 -0.82 -7.41 -16.59
N GLY A 120 -1.43 -8.14 -15.64
CA GLY A 120 -2.84 -8.46 -15.66
C GLY A 120 -3.70 -7.20 -15.53
N TYR A 121 -3.31 -6.28 -14.64
CA TYR A 121 -3.95 -4.97 -14.55
C TYR A 121 -3.90 -4.20 -15.90
N ASP A 122 -2.73 -4.10 -16.52
CA ASP A 122 -2.57 -3.39 -17.80
C ASP A 122 -3.40 -4.03 -18.93
N LYS A 123 -3.35 -5.36 -19.06
CA LYS A 123 -4.12 -6.11 -20.06
C LYS A 123 -5.62 -5.91 -19.86
N THR A 124 -6.08 -6.04 -18.61
CA THR A 124 -7.50 -5.91 -18.26
C THR A 124 -8.00 -4.50 -18.56
N THR A 125 -7.31 -3.48 -18.06
CA THR A 125 -7.74 -2.09 -18.26
C THR A 125 -7.72 -1.70 -19.75
N LYS A 126 -6.75 -2.20 -20.52
CA LYS A 126 -6.73 -2.05 -21.98
C LYS A 126 -7.91 -2.77 -22.65
N LYS A 127 -8.25 -3.99 -22.24
CA LYS A 127 -9.40 -4.73 -22.81
C LYS A 127 -10.72 -4.05 -22.48
N ILE A 128 -10.93 -3.61 -21.24
CA ILE A 128 -12.13 -2.85 -20.84
C ILE A 128 -12.30 -1.61 -21.71
N ARG A 129 -11.23 -0.81 -21.90
CA ARG A 129 -11.26 0.42 -22.71
C ARG A 129 -11.58 0.21 -24.19
N ASN A 130 -11.23 -0.94 -24.73
CA ASN A 130 -11.37 -1.25 -26.16
C ASN A 130 -12.52 -2.22 -26.46
N SER A 131 -13.45 -2.41 -25.52
CA SER A 131 -14.59 -3.30 -25.68
C SER A 131 -15.86 -2.67 -25.15
N ASP A 132 -16.99 -3.36 -25.30
CA ASP A 132 -18.30 -2.88 -24.85
C ASP A 132 -18.42 -2.70 -23.33
N HIS A 133 -17.50 -3.28 -22.54
CA HIS A 133 -17.37 -3.04 -21.10
C HIS A 133 -17.27 -1.55 -20.76
N ILE A 134 -16.64 -0.75 -21.62
CA ILE A 134 -16.48 0.69 -21.39
C ILE A 134 -17.81 1.45 -21.34
N LYS A 135 -18.88 0.90 -21.95
CA LYS A 135 -20.22 1.51 -21.91
C LYS A 135 -20.75 1.57 -20.48
N ALA A 136 -20.67 0.46 -19.73
CA ALA A 136 -21.09 0.41 -18.33
C ALA A 136 -20.25 1.33 -17.44
N TYR A 137 -18.95 1.46 -17.74
CA TYR A 137 -18.10 2.44 -17.08
C TYR A 137 -18.60 3.87 -17.32
N TYR A 138 -18.91 4.23 -18.57
CA TYR A 138 -19.41 5.56 -18.91
C TYR A 138 -20.81 5.85 -18.37
N ASP A 139 -21.66 4.84 -18.18
CA ASP A 139 -22.94 4.98 -17.48
C ASP A 139 -22.75 5.40 -16.01
N MET A 140 -21.65 4.96 -15.37
CA MET A 140 -21.35 5.26 -13.96
C MET A 140 -20.78 6.67 -13.74
N ILE A 141 -19.97 7.18 -14.67
CA ILE A 141 -19.21 8.44 -14.50
C ILE A 141 -20.07 9.67 -14.15
N PRO A 142 -21.22 9.93 -14.79
CA PRO A 142 -21.99 11.16 -14.57
C PRO A 142 -22.49 11.33 -13.13
N HIS A 143 -22.55 10.24 -12.36
CA HIS A 143 -23.03 10.24 -10.97
C HIS A 143 -21.93 10.57 -9.96
N LEU A 144 -20.67 10.61 -10.38
CA LEU A 144 -19.53 10.84 -9.52
C LEU A 144 -19.30 12.34 -9.27
N ARG A 145 -18.89 12.67 -8.05
CA ARG A 145 -18.23 13.94 -7.71
C ARG A 145 -16.73 13.84 -7.96
N SER A 146 -16.13 12.75 -7.48
CA SER A 146 -14.70 12.47 -7.62
C SER A 146 -14.44 10.97 -7.52
N ARG A 147 -13.24 10.55 -7.89
CA ARG A 147 -12.79 9.17 -7.73
C ARG A 147 -11.28 9.08 -7.64
N SER A 148 -10.81 8.03 -7.00
CA SER A 148 -9.40 7.67 -6.95
C SER A 148 -9.23 6.17 -7.11
N SER A 149 -8.03 5.78 -7.55
CA SER A 149 -7.61 4.38 -7.58
C SER A 149 -6.20 4.27 -7.02
N GLN A 150 -5.93 3.17 -6.33
CA GLN A 150 -4.65 2.84 -5.74
C GLN A 150 -4.37 1.36 -6.02
N LEU A 151 -3.13 1.03 -6.38
CA LEU A 151 -2.70 -0.36 -6.49
C LEU A 151 -1.95 -0.74 -5.23
N CYS A 152 -2.39 -1.82 -4.61
CA CYS A 152 -1.90 -2.30 -3.33
C CYS A 152 -1.43 -3.75 -3.44
N GLN A 153 -0.54 -4.14 -2.54
CA GLN A 153 -0.21 -5.53 -2.27
C GLN A 153 -0.79 -5.96 -0.93
N GLU A 154 -1.16 -7.23 -0.82
CA GLU A 154 -1.58 -7.80 0.45
C GLU A 154 -0.38 -8.17 1.33
N PHE A 155 -0.52 -7.96 2.63
CA PHE A 155 0.48 -8.39 3.60
C PHE A 155 0.47 -9.92 3.73
N ALA A 156 1.64 -10.55 3.71
CA ALA A 156 1.79 -12.00 3.77
C ALA A 156 1.20 -12.64 5.03
N PHE A 157 1.25 -11.94 6.17
CA PHE A 157 0.69 -12.47 7.41
C PHE A 157 -0.83 -12.48 7.39
N MET A 158 -1.50 -11.55 6.70
CA MET A 158 -2.97 -11.40 6.68
C MET A 158 -3.51 -11.51 5.25
N PRO A 159 -3.58 -12.73 4.69
CA PRO A 159 -4.08 -12.92 3.34
C PRO A 159 -5.56 -12.50 3.26
N THR A 160 -5.94 -11.96 2.10
CA THR A 160 -7.33 -11.58 1.83
C THR A 160 -8.22 -12.83 1.87
N ALA A 161 -9.30 -12.77 2.66
CA ALA A 161 -10.34 -13.78 2.74
C ALA A 161 -11.66 -13.18 2.27
N PRO A 162 -12.48 -13.93 1.52
CA PRO A 162 -13.84 -13.50 1.21
C PRO A 162 -14.61 -13.23 2.50
N PRO A 163 -15.40 -12.15 2.58
CA PRO A 163 -16.26 -11.90 3.73
C PRO A 163 -17.23 -13.05 4.00
N HIS A 164 -17.57 -13.27 5.27
CA HIS A 164 -18.54 -14.27 5.68
C HIS A 164 -19.95 -13.96 5.18
N SER A 165 -20.71 -15.00 4.82
CA SER A 165 -22.08 -14.96 4.28
C SER A 165 -23.10 -14.32 5.21
N GLU A 166 -22.82 -14.27 6.51
CA GLU A 166 -23.70 -13.67 7.52
C GLU A 166 -23.87 -12.15 7.37
N GLY A 167 -23.09 -11.51 6.48
CA GLY A 167 -23.19 -10.08 6.22
C GLY A 167 -22.68 -9.24 7.39
N GLY A 168 -23.48 -8.28 7.84
CA GLY A 168 -23.11 -7.34 8.90
C GLY A 168 -22.37 -6.10 8.39
N ILE A 169 -21.52 -5.53 9.25
CA ILE A 169 -20.78 -4.31 9.00
C ILE A 169 -19.29 -4.57 8.81
N PHE A 170 -18.63 -3.68 8.08
CA PHE A 170 -17.21 -3.74 7.82
C PHE A 170 -16.54 -2.49 8.39
N GLU A 171 -15.43 -2.65 9.10
CA GLU A 171 -14.58 -1.52 9.52
C GLU A 171 -13.34 -1.49 8.64
N LEU A 172 -13.29 -0.56 7.68
CA LEU A 172 -12.09 -0.27 6.91
C LEU A 172 -11.28 0.80 7.64
N ARG A 173 -10.03 0.47 7.94
CA ARG A 173 -9.09 1.41 8.55
C ARG A 173 -7.96 1.67 7.58
N SER A 174 -7.68 2.96 7.38
CA SER A 174 -6.71 3.45 6.40
C SER A 174 -5.77 4.40 7.11
N TYR A 175 -4.49 4.03 7.21
CA TYR A 175 -3.50 4.86 7.91
C TYR A 175 -2.50 5.42 6.92
N GLN A 176 -2.29 6.74 6.98
CA GLN A 176 -1.18 7.39 6.32
C GLN A 176 0.05 7.25 7.21
N LEU A 177 1.03 6.48 6.78
CA LEU A 177 2.29 6.31 7.49
C LEU A 177 3.26 7.46 7.23
N ASN A 178 4.20 7.61 8.16
CA ASN A 178 5.42 8.38 7.92
C ASN A 178 6.24 7.71 6.80
N PRO A 179 6.81 8.46 5.84
CA PRO A 179 7.69 7.88 4.84
C PRO A 179 8.83 7.09 5.49
N GLY A 180 9.10 5.89 4.99
CA GLY A 180 10.16 5.01 5.51
C GLY A 180 9.79 4.15 6.72
N THR A 181 8.57 4.24 7.27
CA THR A 181 8.18 3.47 8.48
C THR A 181 7.36 2.21 8.22
N LEU A 182 7.12 1.84 6.97
CA LEU A 182 6.25 0.71 6.61
C LEU A 182 6.71 -0.60 7.26
N LEU A 183 8.01 -0.89 7.26
CA LEU A 183 8.55 -2.14 7.80
C LEU A 183 8.40 -2.18 9.33
N GLN A 184 8.72 -1.10 10.03
CA GLN A 184 8.56 -0.99 11.48
C GLN A 184 7.08 -1.09 11.89
N TRP A 185 6.20 -0.44 11.14
CA TRP A 185 4.75 -0.51 11.34
C TRP A 185 4.26 -1.95 11.17
N GLU A 186 4.67 -2.62 10.09
CA GLU A 186 4.31 -4.00 9.78
C GLU A 186 4.79 -4.97 10.86
N GLN A 187 6.07 -4.92 11.23
CA GLN A 187 6.64 -5.81 12.25
C GLN A 187 5.97 -5.63 13.62
N THR A 188 5.65 -4.40 13.99
CA THR A 188 4.95 -4.10 15.24
C THR A 188 3.53 -4.63 15.18
N TRP A 189 2.82 -4.37 14.09
CA TRP A 189 1.44 -4.81 13.94
C TRP A 189 1.31 -6.33 13.87
N ARG A 190 2.24 -7.02 13.18
CA ARG A 190 2.31 -8.49 13.11
C ARG A 190 2.40 -9.13 14.51
N LYS A 191 3.23 -8.58 15.41
CA LYS A 191 3.34 -9.10 16.78
C LYS A 191 2.02 -9.00 17.54
N GLY A 192 1.32 -7.86 17.43
CA GLY A 192 0.04 -7.68 18.13
C GLY A 192 -1.13 -8.43 17.49
N ILE A 193 -1.09 -8.67 16.18
CA ILE A 193 -2.20 -9.30 15.47
C ILE A 193 -2.33 -10.79 15.78
N ASP A 194 -1.22 -11.48 16.05
CA ASP A 194 -1.22 -12.91 16.40
C ASP A 194 -2.02 -13.17 17.69
N ALA A 195 -2.02 -12.22 18.63
CA ALA A 195 -2.87 -12.28 19.83
C ALA A 195 -4.36 -12.04 19.51
N ARG A 196 -4.68 -11.20 18.51
CA ARG A 196 -6.05 -10.74 18.20
C ARG A 196 -6.80 -11.64 17.21
N ARG A 197 -6.10 -12.37 16.34
CA ARG A 197 -6.69 -13.18 15.25
C ARG A 197 -7.70 -14.23 15.70
N ASN A 198 -7.54 -14.75 16.90
CA ASN A 198 -8.46 -15.75 17.45
C ASN A 198 -9.84 -15.17 17.81
N MET A 199 -10.02 -13.85 17.76
CA MET A 199 -11.25 -13.17 18.19
C MET A 199 -12.10 -12.62 17.05
N VAL A 200 -11.47 -12.17 15.95
CA VAL A 200 -12.16 -11.54 14.82
C VAL A 200 -11.47 -11.96 13.53
N ALA A 201 -12.24 -12.49 12.59
CA ALA A 201 -11.75 -12.82 11.26
C ALA A 201 -11.41 -11.52 10.50
N PRO A 202 -10.16 -11.33 10.06
CA PRO A 202 -9.83 -10.23 9.18
C PRO A 202 -10.34 -10.52 7.77
N VAL A 203 -10.81 -9.50 7.07
CA VAL A 203 -11.11 -9.60 5.63
C VAL A 203 -9.82 -9.50 4.81
N GLY A 204 -8.90 -8.64 5.24
CA GLY A 204 -7.59 -8.53 4.63
C GLY A 204 -6.81 -7.31 5.11
N ALA A 205 -5.54 -7.25 4.74
CA ALA A 205 -4.71 -6.08 4.93
C ALA A 205 -3.77 -5.86 3.76
N TRP A 206 -3.60 -4.59 3.41
CA TRP A 206 -2.90 -4.16 2.21
C TRP A 206 -2.03 -2.94 2.46
N PHE A 207 -1.07 -2.73 1.57
CA PHE A 207 -0.25 -1.52 1.55
C PHE A 207 -0.08 -1.00 0.13
N SER A 208 -0.03 0.32 0.01
CA SER A 208 0.04 1.03 -1.26
C SER A 208 1.36 0.77 -1.99
N GLN A 209 1.29 0.56 -3.30
CA GLN A 209 2.45 0.53 -4.21
C GLN A 209 2.37 1.62 -5.29
N VAL A 210 1.16 1.93 -5.78
CA VAL A 210 0.93 2.99 -6.79
C VAL A 210 -0.30 3.80 -6.40
N GLY A 211 -0.29 5.11 -6.69
CA GLY A 211 -1.31 6.06 -6.26
C GLY A 211 -0.83 6.84 -5.03
N ARG A 212 -1.71 7.02 -4.04
CA ARG A 212 -1.30 7.64 -2.76
C ARG A 212 -0.34 6.69 -2.03
N LEU A 213 0.87 7.14 -1.75
CA LEU A 213 1.92 6.29 -1.16
C LEU A 213 1.92 6.32 0.37
N HIS A 214 2.64 5.37 0.94
CA HIS A 214 2.80 5.19 2.39
C HIS A 214 1.47 5.00 3.12
N GLN A 215 0.50 4.35 2.48
CA GLN A 215 -0.76 4.00 3.12
C GLN A 215 -0.85 2.49 3.37
N VAL A 216 -1.44 2.16 4.50
CA VAL A 216 -1.82 0.79 4.86
C VAL A 216 -3.31 0.75 5.11
N HIS A 217 -3.93 -0.33 4.68
CA HIS A 217 -5.36 -0.60 4.80
C HIS A 217 -5.55 -1.92 5.51
N HIS A 218 -6.53 -1.99 6.39
CA HIS A 218 -6.95 -3.27 6.95
C HIS A 218 -8.44 -3.27 7.26
N MET A 219 -9.09 -4.38 6.93
CA MET A 219 -10.54 -4.48 6.99
C MET A 219 -10.98 -5.64 7.88
N TRP A 220 -11.99 -5.37 8.68
CA TRP A 220 -12.58 -6.28 9.66
C TRP A 220 -14.07 -6.40 9.42
N GLN A 221 -14.64 -7.58 9.64
CA GLN A 221 -16.08 -7.82 9.58
C GLN A 221 -16.63 -8.02 10.99
N TYR A 222 -17.80 -7.45 11.26
CA TYR A 222 -18.52 -7.62 12.52
C TYR A 222 -20.02 -7.79 12.22
N PRO A 223 -20.78 -8.51 13.08
CA PRO A 223 -22.23 -8.56 12.94
C PRO A 223 -22.89 -7.17 13.01
N ASP A 224 -22.45 -6.35 13.96
CA ASP A 224 -23.01 -5.03 14.25
C ASP A 224 -22.03 -4.13 15.03
N LEU A 225 -22.41 -2.86 15.26
CA LEU A 225 -21.59 -1.86 15.96
C LEU A 225 -21.37 -2.17 17.45
N GLN A 226 -22.33 -2.81 18.10
CA GLN A 226 -22.25 -3.16 19.51
C GLN A 226 -21.24 -4.31 19.71
N THR A 227 -21.34 -5.36 18.91
CA THR A 227 -20.36 -6.45 18.85
C THR A 227 -18.96 -5.92 18.54
N ARG A 228 -18.85 -4.99 17.57
CA ARG A 228 -17.58 -4.31 17.24
C ARG A 228 -17.00 -3.56 18.44
N LYS A 229 -17.82 -2.85 19.22
CA LYS A 229 -17.38 -2.17 20.45
C LYS A 229 -16.84 -3.17 21.47
N GLU A 230 -17.61 -4.20 21.79
CA GLU A 230 -17.24 -5.21 22.80
C GLU A 230 -15.97 -5.97 22.42
N MET A 231 -15.81 -6.35 21.15
CA MET A 231 -14.61 -7.01 20.65
C MET A 231 -13.37 -6.12 20.77
N ARG A 232 -13.50 -4.81 20.48
CA ARG A 232 -12.40 -3.86 20.66
C ARG A 232 -12.03 -3.68 22.13
N GLU A 233 -13.01 -3.60 23.03
CA GLU A 233 -12.77 -3.51 24.48
C GLU A 233 -12.08 -4.78 25.01
N LYS A 234 -12.48 -5.96 24.53
CA LYS A 234 -11.80 -7.22 24.87
C LYS A 234 -10.36 -7.24 24.33
N ALA A 235 -10.13 -6.76 23.11
CA ALA A 235 -8.78 -6.71 22.51
C ALA A 235 -7.81 -5.83 23.32
N TRP A 236 -8.28 -4.74 23.93
CA TRP A 236 -7.47 -3.89 24.83
C TRP A 236 -6.96 -4.60 26.09
N LYS A 237 -7.59 -5.71 26.48
CA LYS A 237 -7.17 -6.52 27.63
C LYS A 237 -6.11 -7.58 27.25
N LEU A 238 -5.82 -7.76 25.96
CA LEU A 238 -4.79 -8.67 25.50
C LEU A 238 -3.40 -8.10 25.76
N GLU A 239 -2.52 -8.94 26.27
CA GLU A 239 -1.11 -8.61 26.46
C GLU A 239 -0.47 -8.18 25.13
N GLY A 240 0.32 -7.11 25.16
CA GLY A 240 1.02 -6.55 23.98
C GLY A 240 0.14 -5.78 22.98
N TRP A 241 -1.19 -5.87 23.04
CA TRP A 241 -2.06 -5.15 22.09
C TRP A 241 -2.01 -3.63 22.29
N SER A 242 -2.06 -3.16 23.55
CA SER A 242 -1.96 -1.73 23.86
C SER A 242 -0.64 -1.12 23.36
N GLU A 243 0.47 -1.82 23.58
CA GLU A 243 1.80 -1.40 23.07
C GLU A 243 1.83 -1.39 21.54
N THR A 244 1.23 -2.39 20.89
CA THR A 244 1.10 -2.43 19.43
C THR A 244 0.36 -1.21 18.90
N VAL A 245 -0.78 -0.85 19.51
CA VAL A 245 -1.56 0.32 19.11
C VAL A 245 -0.77 1.61 19.31
N SER A 246 -0.06 1.77 20.44
CA SER A 246 0.76 2.95 20.70
C SER A 246 1.88 3.11 19.67
N LYS A 247 2.66 2.06 19.44
CA LYS A 247 3.79 2.09 18.49
C LYS A 247 3.36 2.28 17.05
N THR A 248 2.31 1.59 16.62
CA THR A 248 1.77 1.79 15.25
C THR A 248 1.23 3.20 15.05
N ALA A 249 0.77 3.88 16.12
CA ALA A 249 0.37 5.27 16.06
C ALA A 249 1.54 6.24 15.88
N GLU A 250 2.68 6.02 16.54
CA GLU A 250 3.89 6.81 16.34
C GLU A 250 4.39 6.80 14.90
N PHE A 251 4.16 5.69 14.17
CA PHE A 251 4.53 5.56 12.77
C PHE A 251 3.50 6.15 11.79
N SER A 252 2.37 6.64 12.27
CA SER A 252 1.23 7.09 11.46
C SER A 252 0.98 8.59 11.63
N LYS A 253 0.69 9.28 10.53
CA LYS A 253 0.29 10.71 10.51
C LYS A 253 -1.20 10.89 10.68
N PHE A 254 -1.99 10.12 9.94
CA PHE A 254 -3.44 10.19 9.92
C PHE A 254 -4.02 8.78 9.97
N MET A 255 -5.14 8.63 10.66
CA MET A 255 -5.84 7.36 10.78
C MET A 255 -7.33 7.55 10.57
N ASP A 256 -7.84 6.94 9.52
CA ASP A 256 -9.27 6.91 9.24
C ASP A 256 -9.85 5.55 9.61
N SER A 257 -11.10 5.57 10.07
CA SER A 257 -11.87 4.40 10.42
C SER A 257 -13.29 4.59 9.96
N ILE A 258 -13.69 3.86 8.93
CA ILE A 258 -14.98 4.03 8.27
C ILE A 258 -15.78 2.74 8.45
N ILE A 259 -17.07 2.87 8.74
CA ILE A 259 -18.00 1.75 8.79
C ILE A 259 -18.69 1.63 7.45
N LEU A 260 -18.63 0.45 6.87
CA LEU A 260 -19.16 0.12 5.57
C LEU A 260 -20.20 -0.99 5.67
N VAL A 261 -21.11 -1.03 4.70
CA VAL A 261 -22.03 -2.14 4.46
C VAL A 261 -21.77 -2.72 3.07
N PRO A 262 -21.89 -4.04 2.87
CA PRO A 262 -21.67 -4.64 1.57
C PRO A 262 -22.82 -4.27 0.63
N LEU A 263 -22.49 -3.98 -0.63
CA LEU A 263 -23.48 -3.79 -1.68
C LEU A 263 -24.09 -5.14 -2.12
N PRO A 264 -25.30 -5.17 -2.70
CA PRO A 264 -25.98 -6.42 -3.07
C PRO A 264 -25.19 -7.34 -4.01
N TYR A 265 -24.34 -6.75 -4.87
CA TYR A 265 -23.47 -7.48 -5.80
C TYR A 265 -22.06 -7.74 -5.26
N SER A 266 -21.79 -7.36 -4.01
CA SER A 266 -20.52 -7.69 -3.36
C SER A 266 -20.47 -9.20 -3.09
N PRO A 267 -19.43 -9.91 -3.52
CA PRO A 267 -19.27 -11.32 -3.20
C PRO A 267 -19.09 -11.51 -1.69
N LEU A 268 -20.04 -12.20 -1.08
CA LEU A 268 -19.96 -12.76 0.27
C LEU A 268 -19.91 -14.28 0.15
N LYS A 269 -19.21 -14.98 1.05
CA LYS A 269 -19.07 -16.44 1.04
C LYS A 269 -19.50 -17.09 2.34
#